data_AF-A0A7V2MH41-F1
#
_entry.id   AF-A0A7V2MH41-F1
#
_cell.length_a   1.000
_cell.length_b   1.000
_cell.length_c   1.000
_cell.angle_alpha   90.00
_cell.angle_beta   90.00
_cell.angle_gamma   90.00
#
_symmetry.space_group_name_H-M   'P 1'
#
loop_
_entity.id
_entity.type
_entity.pdbx_description
1 polymer ?
#
loop_
_entity_poly.entity_id
_entity_poly.type
_entity_poly.pdbx_seq_one_letter_code
_entity_poly.pdbx_strand_id
1 'polypeptide(L)'
;MSSTLALAAAVTEKTSSPSAPAPVPRIPETLAETGIAESMVEQLILKILYYRNEVLGRDLATALGLKFSAVEGMIEFLKRQHLVQVKKSLGMGNISAVYALSDNGRTVAREYLEANQYCGRVPVPLEQYRNMVLAQKRPESWLTMEMLKEAFGHMVVTPEILTCIGPAVNAGKSFLIYGQPGNGKTFLAEALFKVVSQPIYIPSAIEAQGMIIQVFDPIFHHPVEQEDTGSLLALAKQPTFDQRWIRIHPPFITTGGELDMTLLDLAYNPVAKFYDAPLQMKANNGIYLIDDFGRQRSTPAEILNRWIIPMERGIDFLTFKNGSKVQVPFECFLIFSSNLKPHQLGDEAFLRRIQYKMLLKNPDEAEYCEIFKRFCEKNNLPFDEVLLDRFLQKHYRNTGKKRRRCHPRDILNHAIDLLRFERRPWKLTEEVLDHAFDSCFVNTEDEG
;
A
#
# COMPACT_ATOMS: atom_id res chain seq x y z
N MET A 1 31.96 -51.74 20.70
CA MET A 1 31.64 -51.19 19.37
C MET A 1 30.20 -50.73 19.37
N SER A 2 29.94 -49.59 18.75
CA SER A 2 28.62 -49.00 18.45
C SER A 2 27.89 -48.31 19.62
N SER A 3 28.27 -47.04 19.84
CA SER A 3 27.48 -46.02 20.53
C SER A 3 26.68 -45.21 19.50
N THR A 4 25.37 -45.15 19.72
CA THR A 4 24.33 -44.46 18.93
C THR A 4 24.53 -42.94 18.91
N LEU A 5 24.69 -42.35 17.73
CA LEU A 5 24.75 -40.90 17.50
C LEU A 5 23.38 -40.41 17.02
N ALA A 6 22.73 -39.58 17.83
CA ALA A 6 21.54 -38.82 17.49
C ALA A 6 21.92 -37.65 16.56
N LEU A 7 21.26 -37.58 15.40
CA LEU A 7 21.43 -36.50 14.42
C LEU A 7 20.54 -35.32 14.85
N ALA A 8 21.15 -34.28 15.41
CA ALA A 8 20.48 -33.01 15.67
C ALA A 8 20.22 -32.28 14.35
N ALA A 9 18.95 -31.94 14.09
CA ALA A 9 18.53 -31.12 12.97
C ALA A 9 19.05 -29.68 13.16
N ALA A 10 20.00 -29.28 12.33
CA ALA A 10 20.44 -27.90 12.23
C ALA A 10 19.33 -27.05 11.59
N VAL A 11 18.71 -26.20 12.40
CA VAL A 11 17.90 -25.07 11.92
C VAL A 11 18.87 -24.09 11.26
N THR A 12 18.85 -24.01 9.94
CA THR A 12 19.62 -23.04 9.17
C THR A 12 19.05 -21.65 9.42
N GLU A 13 19.73 -20.86 10.26
CA GLU A 13 19.51 -19.43 10.38
C GLU A 13 19.67 -18.79 8.99
N LYS A 14 18.60 -18.15 8.52
CA LYS A 14 18.61 -17.31 7.32
C LYS A 14 19.59 -16.15 7.53
N THR A 15 20.75 -16.23 6.93
CA THR A 15 21.67 -15.10 6.80
C THR A 15 21.10 -14.10 5.79
N SER A 16 20.23 -13.20 6.24
CA SER A 16 19.97 -11.94 5.54
C SER A 16 21.21 -11.08 5.63
N SER A 17 21.71 -10.60 4.51
CA SER A 17 22.74 -9.55 4.47
C SER A 17 22.32 -8.36 5.35
N PRO A 18 23.25 -7.68 6.06
CA PRO A 18 22.90 -6.57 6.92
C PRO A 18 22.54 -5.36 6.05
N SER A 19 21.25 -5.22 5.70
CA SER A 19 20.76 -3.94 5.19
C SER A 19 20.89 -2.92 6.32
N ALA A 20 21.42 -1.73 6.03
CA ALA A 20 21.44 -0.63 6.98
C ALA A 20 20.04 -0.49 7.65
N PRO A 21 19.97 -0.27 8.97
CA PRO A 21 18.68 -0.18 9.65
C PRO A 21 17.84 0.93 9.00
N ALA A 22 16.59 0.61 8.68
CA ALA A 22 15.66 1.57 8.10
C ALA A 22 15.63 2.85 8.97
N PRO A 23 15.61 4.05 8.37
CA PRO A 23 15.65 5.29 9.12
C PRO A 23 14.46 5.36 10.10
N VAL A 24 14.77 5.61 11.37
CA VAL A 24 13.76 5.70 12.43
C VAL A 24 13.48 7.17 12.73
N PRO A 25 12.20 7.62 12.71
CA PRO A 25 11.83 8.98 13.08
C PRO A 25 12.29 9.33 14.50
N ARG A 26 13.08 10.39 14.64
CA ARG A 26 13.60 10.85 15.94
C ARG A 26 12.48 11.48 16.77
N ILE A 27 12.38 11.07 18.03
CA ILE A 27 11.37 11.60 18.96
C ILE A 27 11.74 13.04 19.32
N PRO A 28 10.84 14.02 19.11
CA PRO A 28 11.08 15.39 19.57
C PRO A 28 11.01 15.45 21.10
N GLU A 29 12.06 15.96 21.74
CA GLU A 29 12.12 16.19 23.19
C GLU A 29 11.53 17.55 23.58
N THR A 30 11.52 18.50 22.65
CA THR A 30 10.99 19.86 22.83
C THR A 30 9.97 20.21 21.76
N LEU A 31 9.13 21.21 22.03
CA LEU A 31 8.16 21.70 21.06
C LEU A 31 8.83 22.25 19.80
N ALA A 32 9.97 22.93 19.96
CA ALA A 32 10.73 23.50 18.84
C ALA A 32 11.28 22.40 17.89
N GLU A 33 11.72 21.26 18.43
CA GLU A 33 12.20 20.12 17.62
C GLU A 33 11.12 19.50 16.73
N THR A 34 9.84 19.71 17.03
CA THR A 34 8.75 19.26 16.16
C THR A 34 8.81 19.93 14.78
N GLY A 35 9.40 21.12 14.70
CA GLY A 35 9.48 21.96 13.50
C GLY A 35 8.16 22.63 13.11
N ILE A 36 7.13 22.55 13.97
CA ILE A 36 5.81 23.15 13.75
C ILE A 36 5.67 24.42 14.59
N ALA A 37 4.93 25.40 14.08
CA ALA A 37 4.62 26.62 14.81
C ALA A 37 3.83 26.32 16.10
N GLU A 38 4.22 26.97 17.20
CA GLU A 38 3.57 26.79 18.51
C GLU A 38 2.06 27.06 18.47
N SER A 39 1.63 28.03 17.65
CA SER A 39 0.22 28.35 17.44
C SER A 39 -0.61 27.19 16.87
N MET A 40 -0.02 26.31 16.05
CA MET A 40 -0.70 25.12 15.56
C MET A 40 -0.88 24.08 16.67
N VAL A 41 0.10 23.95 17.56
CA VAL A 41 0.00 23.02 18.70
C VAL A 41 -1.00 23.52 19.72
N GLU A 42 -1.03 24.83 19.99
CA GLU A 42 -2.08 25.49 20.77
C GLU A 42 -3.47 25.17 20.21
N GLN A 43 -3.68 25.39 18.91
CA GLN A 43 -4.96 25.09 18.25
C GLN A 43 -5.37 23.63 18.43
N LEU A 44 -4.43 22.69 18.28
CA LEU A 44 -4.69 21.26 18.44
C LEU A 44 -5.07 20.90 19.87
N ILE A 45 -4.35 21.44 20.87
CA ILE A 45 -4.68 21.23 22.29
C ILE A 45 -6.12 21.68 22.58
N LEU A 46 -6.48 22.91 22.16
CA LEU A 46 -7.81 23.44 22.41
C LEU A 46 -8.89 22.63 21.70
N LYS A 47 -8.67 22.21 20.45
CA LYS A 47 -9.60 21.35 19.69
C LYS A 47 -9.79 19.98 20.34
N ILE A 48 -8.72 19.34 20.79
CA ILE A 48 -8.80 18.03 21.47
C ILE A 48 -9.62 18.14 22.75
N LEU A 49 -9.36 19.16 23.57
CA LEU A 49 -10.11 19.41 24.80
C LEU A 49 -11.57 19.81 24.51
N TYR A 50 -11.84 20.50 23.40
CA TYR A 50 -13.19 20.83 22.97
C TYR A 50 -14.03 19.58 22.70
N TYR A 51 -13.49 18.63 21.92
CA TYR A 51 -14.20 17.40 21.57
C TYR A 51 -14.29 16.39 22.73
N ARG A 52 -13.24 16.29 23.55
CA ARG A 52 -13.16 15.28 24.61
C ARG A 52 -13.62 15.76 25.99
N ASN A 53 -13.87 17.07 26.15
CA ASN A 53 -14.24 17.77 27.38
C ASN A 53 -13.21 17.70 28.53
N GLU A 54 -12.91 16.50 29.03
CA GLU A 54 -11.95 16.23 30.11
C GLU A 54 -10.89 15.23 29.64
N VAL A 55 -9.61 15.61 29.65
CA VAL A 55 -8.51 14.75 29.17
C VAL A 55 -7.36 14.75 30.16
N LEU A 56 -6.82 13.57 30.47
CA LEU A 56 -5.60 13.45 31.28
C LEU A 56 -4.39 14.01 30.51
N GLY A 57 -3.45 14.65 31.21
CA GLY A 57 -2.23 15.20 30.60
C GLY A 57 -1.48 14.20 29.73
N ARG A 58 -1.28 12.97 30.22
CA ARG A 58 -0.68 11.88 29.43
C ARG A 58 -1.47 11.56 28.15
N ASP A 59 -2.79 11.50 28.22
CA ASP A 59 -3.65 11.11 27.10
C ASP A 59 -3.73 12.24 26.07
N LEU A 60 -3.62 13.50 26.51
CA LEU A 60 -3.51 14.67 25.66
C LEU A 60 -2.20 14.63 24.85
N ALA A 61 -1.07 14.33 25.51
CA ALA A 61 0.22 14.17 24.84
C ALA A 61 0.20 13.01 23.83
N THR A 62 -0.39 11.86 24.20
CA THR A 62 -0.59 10.73 23.28
C THR A 62 -1.47 11.10 22.09
N ALA A 63 -2.55 11.86 22.29
CA ALA A 63 -3.41 12.31 21.20
C ALA A 63 -2.68 13.25 20.22
N LEU A 64 -1.75 14.07 20.73
CA LEU A 64 -0.88 14.92 19.91
C LEU A 64 0.26 14.15 19.23
N GLY A 65 0.57 12.92 19.67
CA GLY A 65 1.72 12.16 19.20
C GLY A 65 3.06 12.69 19.72
N LEU A 66 3.06 13.37 20.88
CA LEU A 66 4.25 13.99 21.47
C LEU A 66 4.49 13.47 22.89
N LYS A 67 5.72 13.64 23.41
CA LYS A 67 6.01 13.44 24.83
C LYS A 67 5.33 14.54 25.66
N PHE A 68 4.88 14.20 26.87
CA PHE A 68 4.27 15.19 27.77
C PHE A 68 5.23 16.35 28.08
N SER A 69 6.53 16.06 28.28
CA SER A 69 7.57 17.08 28.51
C SER A 69 7.66 18.12 27.40
N ALA A 70 7.40 17.73 26.14
CA ALA A 70 7.45 18.64 25.00
C ALA A 70 6.25 19.61 24.97
N VAL A 71 5.11 19.24 25.54
CA VAL A 71 3.86 20.04 25.50
C VAL A 71 3.51 20.69 26.84
N GLU A 72 4.15 20.29 27.93
CA GLU A 72 3.87 20.80 29.28
C GLU A 72 3.96 22.33 29.36
N GLY A 73 5.02 22.92 28.80
CA GLY A 73 5.19 24.38 28.77
C GLY A 73 4.05 25.11 28.07
N MET A 74 3.53 24.54 26.98
CA MET A 74 2.37 25.07 26.25
C MET A 74 1.10 24.95 27.08
N ILE A 75 0.88 23.82 27.75
CA ILE A 75 -0.29 23.63 28.64
C ILE A 75 -0.27 24.65 29.79
N GLU A 76 0.89 24.90 30.41
CA GLU A 76 1.04 25.93 31.45
C GLU A 76 0.85 27.35 30.92
N PHE A 77 1.26 27.63 29.68
CA PHE A 77 0.93 28.88 29.02
C PHE A 77 -0.59 29.05 28.84
N LEU A 78 -1.30 28.06 28.31
CA LEU A 78 -2.75 28.12 28.11
C LEU A 78 -3.54 28.23 29.41
N LYS A 79 -3.04 27.66 30.51
CA LYS A 79 -3.60 27.86 31.86
C LYS A 79 -3.47 29.30 32.32
N ARG A 80 -2.28 29.91 32.16
CA ARG A 80 -2.03 31.31 32.53
C ARG A 80 -2.87 32.29 31.70
N GLN A 81 -3.19 31.93 30.45
CA GLN A 81 -4.11 32.67 29.59
C GLN A 81 -5.60 32.41 29.90
N HIS A 82 -5.92 31.63 30.93
CA HIS A 82 -7.28 31.24 31.29
C HIS A 82 -8.07 30.56 30.16
N LEU A 83 -7.39 29.85 29.25
CA LEU A 83 -8.02 29.05 28.18
C LEU A 83 -8.24 27.59 28.63
N VAL A 84 -7.31 27.08 29.45
CA VAL A 84 -7.36 25.72 30.00
C VAL A 84 -7.39 25.77 31.52
N GLN A 85 -8.15 24.87 32.13
CA GLN A 85 -8.25 24.73 33.59
C GLN A 85 -8.04 23.28 34.01
N VAL A 86 -7.56 23.09 35.24
CA VAL A 86 -7.42 21.76 35.86
C VAL A 86 -8.69 21.47 36.64
N LYS A 87 -9.38 20.37 36.31
CA LYS A 87 -10.61 19.95 37.01
C LYS A 87 -10.32 19.15 38.26
N LYS A 88 -9.34 18.25 38.17
CA LYS A 88 -8.90 17.34 39.24
C LYS A 88 -7.48 16.85 38.96
N SER A 89 -6.76 16.43 39.99
CA SER A 89 -5.48 15.75 39.86
C SER A 89 -5.62 14.32 40.37
N LEU A 90 -5.24 13.33 39.57
CA LEU A 90 -5.30 11.91 39.93
C LEU A 90 -3.97 11.38 40.51
N GLY A 91 -3.00 12.26 40.74
CA GLY A 91 -1.69 11.91 41.24
C GLY A 91 -0.78 13.12 41.41
N MET A 92 0.52 12.86 41.53
CA MET A 92 1.53 13.91 41.61
C MET A 92 1.94 14.39 40.21
N GLY A 93 2.08 15.71 40.04
CA GLY A 93 2.56 16.34 38.80
C GLY A 93 1.50 16.55 37.72
N ASN A 94 1.85 17.40 36.75
CA ASN A 94 0.96 17.87 35.67
C ASN A 94 0.52 16.76 34.70
N ILE A 95 1.35 15.73 34.50
CA ILE A 95 1.01 14.58 33.65
C ILE A 95 -0.23 13.81 34.14
N SER A 96 -0.50 13.89 35.45
CA SER A 96 -1.60 13.23 36.16
C SER A 96 -2.87 14.09 36.27
N ALA A 97 -2.80 15.34 35.81
CA ALA A 97 -3.90 16.30 35.90
C ALA A 97 -4.93 16.05 34.79
N VAL A 98 -6.21 16.31 35.12
CA VAL A 98 -7.31 16.32 34.15
C VAL A 98 -7.55 17.76 33.71
N TYR A 99 -7.31 18.00 32.43
CA TYR A 99 -7.48 19.31 31.79
C TYR A 99 -8.84 19.40 31.10
N ALA A 100 -9.42 20.59 31.16
CA ALA A 100 -10.63 20.94 30.44
C ALA A 100 -10.55 22.39 29.96
N LEU A 101 -11.35 22.75 28.96
CA LEU A 101 -11.47 24.15 28.54
C LEU A 101 -12.20 24.98 29.61
N SER A 102 -11.79 26.24 29.75
CA SER A 102 -12.61 27.29 30.35
C SER A 102 -13.69 27.76 29.36
N ASP A 103 -14.59 28.65 29.78
CA ASP A 103 -15.56 29.25 28.86
C ASP A 103 -14.87 30.08 27.76
N ASN A 104 -13.81 30.83 28.12
CA ASN A 104 -12.99 31.56 27.15
C ASN A 104 -12.29 30.60 26.18
N GLY A 105 -11.70 29.52 26.70
CA GLY A 105 -11.08 28.47 25.89
C GLY A 105 -12.05 27.80 24.93
N ARG A 106 -13.32 27.59 25.35
CA ARG A 106 -14.38 27.06 24.47
C ARG A 106 -14.71 28.02 23.32
N THR A 107 -14.70 29.34 23.56
CA THR A 107 -14.91 30.34 22.51
C THR A 107 -13.76 30.32 21.49
N VAL A 108 -12.51 30.42 21.96
CA VAL A 108 -11.33 30.38 21.08
C VAL A 108 -11.24 29.06 20.29
N ALA A 109 -11.57 27.93 20.93
CA ALA A 109 -11.60 26.64 20.25
C ALA A 109 -12.60 26.60 19.09
N ARG A 110 -13.77 27.26 19.22
CA ARG A 110 -14.76 27.35 18.13
C ARG A 110 -14.23 28.16 16.96
N GLU A 111 -13.57 29.29 17.20
CA GLU A 111 -12.91 30.08 16.16
C GLU A 111 -11.87 29.25 15.38
N TYR A 112 -11.09 28.44 16.10
CA TYR A 112 -10.12 27.55 15.45
C TYR A 112 -10.77 26.40 14.68
N LEU A 113 -11.91 25.89 15.12
CA LEU A 113 -12.69 24.88 14.40
C LEU A 113 -13.36 25.47 13.15
N GLU A 114 -13.71 26.75 13.17
CA GLU A 114 -14.16 27.47 11.97
C GLU A 114 -13.02 27.62 10.96
N ALA A 115 -11.77 27.80 11.39
CA ALA A 115 -10.63 27.83 10.46
C ALA A 115 -10.33 26.44 9.88
N ASN A 116 -10.26 25.41 10.73
CA ASN A 116 -10.02 24.02 10.33
C ASN A 116 -10.38 23.02 11.43
N GLN A 117 -10.98 21.89 11.06
CA GLN A 117 -11.46 20.88 11.99
C GLN A 117 -10.48 19.74 12.27
N TYR A 118 -9.28 19.75 11.68
CA TYR A 118 -8.26 18.73 11.95
C TYR A 118 -7.97 18.60 13.45
N CYS A 119 -8.14 17.38 13.96
CA CYS A 119 -8.00 17.01 15.37
C CYS A 119 -7.21 15.69 15.50
N GLY A 120 -6.20 15.50 14.65
CA GLY A 120 -5.27 14.37 14.70
C GLY A 120 -4.00 14.68 15.50
N ARG A 121 -2.99 13.82 15.33
CA ARG A 121 -1.63 14.05 15.85
C ARG A 121 -1.05 15.35 15.27
N VAL A 122 -0.09 15.96 15.95
CA VAL A 122 0.61 17.15 15.43
C VAL A 122 1.19 16.80 14.04
N PRO A 123 0.86 17.59 12.99
CA PRO A 123 1.41 17.33 11.67
C PRO A 123 2.94 17.39 11.65
N VAL A 124 3.53 16.75 10.64
CA VAL A 124 4.97 16.80 10.40
C VAL A 124 5.27 17.85 9.33
N PRO A 125 6.29 18.71 9.47
CA PRO A 125 6.66 19.66 8.42
C PRO A 125 6.97 18.95 7.10
N LEU A 126 6.55 19.53 5.97
CA LEU A 126 6.79 18.97 4.63
C LEU A 126 8.25 18.57 4.40
N GLU A 127 9.21 19.35 4.89
CA GLU A 127 10.64 19.06 4.75
C GLU A 127 11.06 17.79 5.52
N GLN A 128 10.49 17.55 6.71
CA GLN A 128 10.74 16.33 7.46
C GLN A 128 10.13 15.11 6.76
N TYR A 129 8.92 15.25 6.22
CA TYR A 129 8.29 14.23 5.37
C TYR A 129 9.16 13.89 4.15
N ARG A 130 9.63 14.92 3.42
CA ARG A 130 10.51 14.73 2.26
C ARG A 130 11.78 13.96 2.63
N ASN A 131 12.44 14.37 3.71
CA ASN A 131 13.68 13.71 4.15
C ASN A 131 13.45 12.25 4.52
N MET A 132 12.33 11.92 5.19
CA MET A 132 12.02 10.54 5.55
C MET A 132 11.73 9.69 4.30
N VAL A 133 10.91 10.18 3.38
CA VAL A 133 10.59 9.45 2.13
C VAL A 133 11.86 9.14 1.34
N LEU A 134 12.79 10.10 1.24
CA LEU A 134 14.07 9.91 0.56
C LEU A 134 15.00 8.94 1.31
N ALA A 135 15.01 8.98 2.64
CA ALA A 135 15.83 8.09 3.45
C ALA A 135 15.33 6.63 3.45
N GLN A 136 14.03 6.42 3.25
CA GLN A 136 13.39 5.10 3.15
C GLN A 136 13.52 4.45 1.76
N LYS A 137 14.18 5.13 0.82
CA LYS A 137 14.48 4.55 -0.49
C LYS A 137 15.31 3.29 -0.31
N ARG A 138 15.01 2.31 -1.15
CA ARG A 138 15.81 1.10 -1.19
C ARG A 138 17.16 1.40 -1.84
N PRO A 139 18.24 0.74 -1.39
CA PRO A 139 19.53 0.83 -2.05
C PRO A 139 19.43 0.44 -3.53
N GLU A 140 20.34 0.97 -4.35
CA GLU A 140 20.49 0.48 -5.71
C GLU A 140 20.78 -1.03 -5.70
N SER A 141 20.18 -1.77 -6.63
CA SER A 141 20.38 -3.22 -6.78
C SER A 141 19.96 -4.07 -5.56
N TRP A 142 19.06 -3.58 -4.71
CA TRP A 142 18.58 -4.33 -3.54
C TRP A 142 17.83 -5.63 -3.91
N LEU A 143 17.20 -5.68 -5.10
CA LEU A 143 16.41 -6.81 -5.54
C LEU A 143 17.29 -7.79 -6.33
N THR A 144 17.35 -9.04 -5.87
CA THR A 144 18.05 -10.12 -6.57
C THR A 144 17.10 -11.05 -7.32
N MET A 145 17.65 -11.85 -8.25
CA MET A 145 16.90 -12.87 -8.98
C MET A 145 16.37 -13.95 -8.03
N GLU A 146 17.11 -14.28 -6.98
CA GLU A 146 16.73 -15.28 -5.97
C GLU A 146 15.49 -14.81 -5.19
N MET A 147 15.49 -13.54 -4.76
CA MET A 147 14.33 -12.94 -4.08
C MET A 147 13.09 -12.93 -4.97
N LEU A 148 13.26 -12.64 -6.26
CA LEU A 148 12.18 -12.74 -7.24
C LEU A 148 11.67 -14.19 -7.36
N LYS A 149 12.55 -15.17 -7.56
CA LYS A 149 12.15 -16.57 -7.67
C LYS A 149 11.39 -17.06 -6.44
N GLU A 150 11.83 -16.66 -5.24
CA GLU A 150 11.12 -16.99 -3.99
C GLU A 150 9.73 -16.36 -3.96
N ALA A 151 9.63 -15.05 -4.20
CA ALA A 151 8.35 -14.35 -4.16
C ALA A 151 7.37 -14.85 -5.23
N PHE A 152 7.85 -15.17 -6.42
CA PHE A 152 7.05 -15.72 -7.51
C PHE A 152 6.90 -17.25 -7.45
N GLY A 153 7.43 -17.96 -6.45
CA GLY A 153 7.42 -19.42 -6.40
C GLY A 153 6.02 -20.05 -6.40
N HIS A 154 5.02 -19.30 -5.92
CA HIS A 154 3.60 -19.67 -5.95
C HIS A 154 2.93 -19.46 -7.33
N MET A 155 3.64 -18.88 -8.30
CA MET A 155 3.22 -18.65 -9.68
C MET A 155 4.03 -19.51 -10.64
N VAL A 156 3.38 -19.91 -11.75
CA VAL A 156 4.08 -20.47 -12.91
C VAL A 156 4.51 -19.29 -13.77
N VAL A 157 5.76 -18.88 -13.63
CA VAL A 157 6.38 -17.79 -14.38
C VAL A 157 7.66 -18.26 -15.06
N THR A 158 7.86 -17.83 -16.29
CA THR A 158 9.07 -18.17 -17.04
C THR A 158 10.26 -17.31 -16.57
N PRO A 159 11.51 -17.78 -16.73
CA PRO A 159 12.69 -16.99 -16.42
C PRO A 159 12.73 -15.63 -17.13
N GLU A 160 12.18 -15.54 -18.35
CA GLU A 160 12.14 -14.31 -19.14
C GLU A 160 11.25 -13.22 -18.51
N ILE A 161 10.17 -13.62 -17.83
CA ILE A 161 9.32 -12.67 -17.09
C ILE A 161 10.13 -12.04 -15.95
N LEU A 162 10.88 -12.87 -15.21
CA LEU A 162 11.69 -12.40 -14.08
C LEU A 162 12.85 -11.50 -14.53
N THR A 163 13.50 -11.80 -15.66
CA THR A 163 14.57 -10.97 -16.22
C THR A 163 14.08 -9.61 -16.72
N CYS A 164 12.81 -9.47 -17.10
CA CYS A 164 12.21 -8.17 -17.41
C CYS A 164 11.85 -7.36 -16.14
N ILE A 165 11.31 -8.01 -15.11
CA ILE A 165 10.82 -7.33 -13.90
C ILE A 165 11.98 -6.81 -13.04
N GLY A 166 12.98 -7.65 -12.77
CA GLY A 166 14.06 -7.33 -11.83
C GLY A 166 14.76 -5.99 -12.11
N PRO A 167 15.23 -5.74 -13.34
CA PRO A 167 15.85 -4.46 -13.71
C PRO A 167 14.91 -3.27 -13.53
N ALA A 168 13.63 -3.41 -13.88
CA ALA A 168 12.66 -2.31 -13.77
C ALA A 168 12.45 -1.86 -12.32
N VAL A 169 12.35 -2.84 -11.41
CA VAL A 169 12.15 -2.60 -9.98
C VAL A 169 13.40 -2.00 -9.34
N ASN A 170 14.59 -2.52 -9.68
CA ASN A 170 15.85 -1.96 -9.19
C ASN A 170 16.09 -0.54 -9.69
N ALA A 171 15.67 -0.21 -10.92
CA ALA A 171 15.78 1.14 -11.47
C ALA A 171 14.75 2.12 -10.85
N GLY A 172 13.71 1.62 -10.18
CA GLY A 172 12.62 2.44 -9.63
C GLY A 172 11.82 3.16 -10.72
N LYS A 173 11.74 2.59 -11.92
CA LYS A 173 11.14 3.23 -13.11
C LYS A 173 9.78 2.63 -13.44
N SER A 174 8.91 3.43 -14.05
CA SER A 174 7.58 2.99 -14.45
C SER A 174 7.59 1.72 -15.32
N PHE A 175 6.62 0.84 -15.04
CA PHE A 175 6.53 -0.48 -15.67
C PHE A 175 5.15 -0.69 -16.29
N LEU A 176 5.07 -0.97 -17.60
CA LEU A 176 3.83 -1.36 -18.28
C LEU A 176 3.79 -2.86 -18.53
N ILE A 177 2.83 -3.53 -17.91
CA ILE A 177 2.45 -4.91 -18.20
C ILE A 177 1.25 -4.86 -19.15
N TYR A 178 1.43 -5.38 -20.37
CA TYR A 178 0.34 -5.43 -21.34
C TYR A 178 0.16 -6.84 -21.87
N GLY A 179 -1.07 -7.16 -22.26
CA GLY A 179 -1.40 -8.49 -22.75
C GLY A 179 -2.87 -8.80 -22.57
N GLN A 180 -3.31 -9.90 -23.14
CA GLN A 180 -4.73 -10.25 -23.14
C GLN A 180 -5.24 -10.51 -21.70
N PRO A 181 -6.54 -10.32 -21.45
CA PRO A 181 -7.12 -10.58 -20.13
C PRO A 181 -6.96 -12.05 -19.73
N GLY A 182 -6.97 -12.32 -18.42
CA GLY A 182 -6.85 -13.67 -17.89
C GLY A 182 -5.42 -14.24 -17.83
N ASN A 183 -4.38 -13.46 -18.15
CA ASN A 183 -2.98 -13.91 -18.04
C ASN A 183 -2.30 -13.56 -16.71
N GLY A 184 -3.01 -12.97 -15.75
CA GLY A 184 -2.50 -12.73 -14.39
C GLY A 184 -1.62 -11.48 -14.22
N LYS A 185 -1.91 -10.39 -14.95
CA LYS A 185 -1.15 -9.12 -14.86
C LYS A 185 -1.21 -8.52 -13.45
N THR A 186 -2.40 -8.41 -12.87
CA THR A 186 -2.63 -7.92 -11.50
C THR A 186 -1.94 -8.82 -10.48
N PHE A 187 -2.06 -10.14 -10.65
CA PHE A 187 -1.40 -11.12 -9.78
C PHE A 187 0.13 -11.03 -9.81
N LEU A 188 0.71 -10.69 -10.97
CA LEU A 188 2.15 -10.44 -11.12
C LEU A 188 2.59 -9.20 -10.31
N ALA A 189 1.79 -8.12 -10.32
CA ALA A 189 2.06 -6.91 -9.56
C ALA A 189 1.94 -7.15 -8.04
N GLU A 190 0.95 -7.92 -7.61
CA GLU A 190 0.78 -8.34 -6.21
C GLU A 190 1.94 -9.23 -5.72
N ALA A 191 2.41 -10.17 -6.54
CA ALA A 191 3.55 -11.00 -6.21
C ALA A 191 4.83 -10.17 -6.06
N LEU A 192 5.00 -9.14 -6.88
CA LEU A 192 6.10 -8.19 -6.75
C LEU A 192 6.03 -7.42 -5.42
N PHE A 193 4.83 -6.99 -5.01
CA PHE A 193 4.63 -6.29 -3.74
C PHE A 193 5.13 -7.08 -2.52
N LYS A 194 4.98 -8.41 -2.52
CA LYS A 194 5.49 -9.28 -1.45
C LYS A 194 7.01 -9.20 -1.27
N VAL A 195 7.75 -8.87 -2.33
CA VAL A 195 9.21 -8.65 -2.26
C VAL A 195 9.54 -7.31 -1.59
N VAL A 196 8.63 -6.35 -1.67
CA VAL A 196 8.78 -4.98 -1.18
C VAL A 196 8.40 -4.88 0.31
N SER A 197 8.58 -5.92 1.12
CA SER A 197 7.94 -6.04 2.45
C SER A 197 8.57 -5.31 3.66
N GLN A 198 9.73 -4.65 3.52
CA GLN A 198 10.33 -3.92 4.65
C GLN A 198 9.43 -2.76 5.12
N PRO A 199 9.08 -2.69 6.42
CA PRO A 199 8.24 -1.62 6.96
C PRO A 199 8.82 -0.22 6.75
N ILE A 200 7.94 0.75 6.55
CA ILE A 200 8.28 2.17 6.40
C ILE A 200 7.52 3.02 7.43
N TYR A 201 7.90 4.29 7.55
CA TYR A 201 7.20 5.28 8.37
C TYR A 201 6.52 6.31 7.48
N ILE A 202 5.26 6.59 7.79
CA ILE A 202 4.50 7.69 7.19
C ILE A 202 3.88 8.55 8.29
N PRO A 203 3.79 9.88 8.12
CA PRO A 203 3.14 10.73 9.11
C PRO A 203 1.62 10.60 9.02
N SER A 204 0.92 10.84 10.14
CA SER A 204 -0.54 10.95 10.11
C SER A 204 -1.01 12.06 9.17
N ALA A 205 -0.35 13.21 9.26
CA ALA A 205 -0.57 14.38 8.41
C ALA A 205 0.72 15.18 8.31
N ILE A 206 0.81 16.02 7.28
CA ILE A 206 1.90 16.98 7.11
C ILE A 206 1.38 18.42 7.15
N GLU A 207 2.26 19.34 7.51
CA GLU A 207 2.05 20.77 7.39
C GLU A 207 2.86 21.30 6.21
N ALA A 208 2.22 22.12 5.38
CA ALA A 208 2.90 22.88 4.35
C ALA A 208 2.22 24.24 4.15
N GLN A 209 2.98 25.33 4.27
CA GLN A 209 2.50 26.70 4.07
C GLN A 209 1.29 27.08 4.95
N GLY A 210 1.26 26.58 6.19
CA GLY A 210 0.17 26.76 7.15
C GLY A 210 -1.03 25.85 6.91
N MET A 211 -1.01 25.00 5.88
CA MET A 211 -2.09 24.08 5.55
C MET A 211 -1.76 22.66 6.00
N ILE A 212 -2.80 21.92 6.37
CA ILE A 212 -2.68 20.52 6.79
C ILE A 212 -3.09 19.63 5.62
N ILE A 213 -2.24 18.64 5.33
CA ILE A 213 -2.49 17.58 4.35
C ILE A 213 -2.48 16.24 5.10
N GLN A 214 -3.61 15.55 5.12
CA GLN A 214 -3.72 14.20 5.66
C GLN A 214 -3.04 13.20 4.71
N VAL A 215 -2.08 12.43 5.24
CA VAL A 215 -1.30 11.46 4.45
C VAL A 215 -1.71 10.04 4.81
N PHE A 216 -1.79 9.73 6.11
CA PHE A 216 -2.26 8.42 6.56
C PHE A 216 -3.74 8.24 6.22
N ASP A 217 -4.02 7.06 5.67
CA ASP A 217 -5.32 6.64 5.19
C ASP A 217 -5.48 5.16 5.53
N PRO A 218 -6.41 4.79 6.43
CA PRO A 218 -6.57 3.41 6.88
C PRO A 218 -7.04 2.45 5.77
N ILE A 219 -7.52 2.97 4.63
CA ILE A 219 -7.87 2.15 3.47
C ILE A 219 -6.62 1.59 2.81
N PHE A 220 -5.55 2.39 2.74
CA PHE A 220 -4.33 2.07 1.97
C PHE A 220 -3.12 1.73 2.84
N HIS A 221 -3.14 2.16 4.10
CA HIS A 221 -2.00 2.06 4.99
C HIS A 221 -2.30 1.14 6.16
N HIS A 222 -1.59 0.02 6.20
CA HIS A 222 -1.73 -1.00 7.23
C HIS A 222 -0.58 -0.90 8.23
N PRO A 223 -0.84 -0.48 9.48
CA PRO A 223 0.16 -0.45 10.53
C PRO A 223 0.80 -1.82 10.74
N VAL A 224 2.11 -1.84 10.99
CA VAL A 224 2.79 -3.05 11.45
C VAL A 224 2.53 -3.16 12.94
N GLU A 225 1.90 -4.26 13.37
CA GLU A 225 1.80 -4.59 14.79
C GLU A 225 3.20 -4.61 15.38
N GLN A 226 3.44 -3.77 16.39
CA GLN A 226 4.63 -3.97 17.21
C GLN A 226 4.42 -5.30 17.93
N GLU A 227 5.42 -6.19 17.94
CA GLU A 227 5.41 -7.38 18.77
C GLU A 227 5.35 -6.95 20.25
N ASP A 228 4.16 -6.60 20.70
CA ASP A 228 3.81 -6.46 22.08
C ASP A 228 3.74 -7.88 22.64
N THR A 229 4.90 -8.35 23.09
CA THR A 229 5.01 -9.41 24.09
C THR A 229 4.06 -9.03 25.22
N GLY A 230 2.85 -9.61 25.22
CA GLY A 230 1.63 -9.26 25.97
C GLY A 230 1.78 -9.23 27.49
N SER A 231 2.68 -8.40 27.97
CA SER A 231 3.04 -8.19 29.35
C SER A 231 2.51 -6.83 29.79
N LEU A 232 2.07 -6.73 31.03
CA LEU A 232 1.66 -5.49 31.70
C LEU A 232 2.74 -4.38 31.65
N LEU A 233 3.98 -4.73 31.26
CA LEU A 233 5.08 -3.81 30.98
C LEU A 233 4.93 -3.01 29.67
N ALA A 234 4.03 -3.38 28.75
CA ALA A 234 3.80 -2.61 27.51
C ALA A 234 3.31 -1.18 27.79
N LEU A 235 2.55 -0.98 28.88
CA LEU A 235 2.08 0.33 29.34
C LEU A 235 3.21 1.24 29.86
N ALA A 236 4.40 0.70 30.11
CA ALA A 236 5.57 1.42 30.63
C ALA A 236 6.70 1.59 29.59
N LYS A 237 6.56 1.04 28.38
CA LYS A 237 7.60 1.19 27.35
C LYS A 237 7.56 2.60 26.77
N GLN A 238 8.70 3.29 26.88
CA GLN A 238 8.93 4.54 26.17
C GLN A 238 8.78 4.32 24.66
N PRO A 239 8.19 5.26 23.92
CA PRO A 239 8.11 5.14 22.47
C PRO A 239 9.52 5.01 21.89
N THR A 240 9.68 4.14 20.89
CA THR A 240 10.98 3.89 20.23
C THR A 240 11.22 4.84 19.04
N PHE A 241 10.18 5.54 18.60
CA PHE A 241 10.21 6.53 17.51
C PHE A 241 9.13 7.59 17.70
N ASP A 242 9.24 8.69 16.95
CA ASP A 242 8.28 9.81 16.97
C ASP A 242 6.86 9.33 16.65
N GLN A 243 5.95 9.52 17.62
CA GLN A 243 4.58 9.04 17.52
C GLN A 243 3.73 9.85 16.53
N ARG A 244 4.20 10.95 15.94
CA ARG A 244 3.50 11.58 14.78
C ARG A 244 3.56 10.71 13.53
N TRP A 245 4.51 9.77 13.49
CA TRP A 245 4.69 8.79 12.44
C TRP A 245 4.05 7.46 12.79
N ILE A 246 3.68 6.71 11.76
CA ILE A 246 3.04 5.41 11.84
C ILE A 246 3.91 4.45 11.05
N ARG A 247 4.37 3.39 11.71
CA ARG A 247 5.11 2.31 11.06
C ARG A 247 4.10 1.42 10.33
N ILE A 248 4.23 1.32 9.02
CA ILE A 248 3.29 0.59 8.15
C ILE A 248 4.03 -0.42 7.27
N HIS A 249 3.30 -1.43 6.80
CA HIS A 249 3.74 -2.15 5.61
C HIS A 249 3.76 -1.17 4.42
N PRO A 250 4.71 -1.27 3.49
CA PRO A 250 4.72 -0.38 2.32
C PRO A 250 3.37 -0.41 1.61
N PRO A 251 2.87 0.73 1.11
CA PRO A 251 1.56 0.79 0.51
C PRO A 251 1.52 0.04 -0.83
N PHE A 252 0.43 -0.68 -1.08
CA PHE A 252 0.07 -1.22 -2.39
C PHE A 252 -1.28 -0.63 -2.78
N ILE A 253 -1.25 0.48 -3.49
CA ILE A 253 -2.47 1.17 -3.93
C ILE A 253 -2.82 0.70 -5.33
N THR A 254 -4.08 0.36 -5.57
CA THR A 254 -4.58 -0.03 -6.89
C THR A 254 -5.74 0.87 -7.29
N THR A 255 -5.74 1.33 -8.55
CA THR A 255 -6.89 2.01 -9.17
C THR A 255 -7.23 1.39 -10.51
N GLY A 256 -8.52 1.38 -10.85
CA GLY A 256 -9.07 0.86 -12.10
C GLY A 256 -9.73 1.95 -12.94
N GLY A 257 -10.97 1.70 -13.38
CA GLY A 257 -11.74 2.62 -14.23
C GLY A 257 -12.21 3.90 -13.53
N GLU A 258 -12.20 3.93 -12.20
CA GLU A 258 -12.54 5.06 -11.35
C GLU A 258 -11.46 6.14 -11.28
N LEU A 259 -10.25 5.87 -11.78
CA LEU A 259 -9.17 6.85 -11.79
C LEU A 259 -9.53 8.06 -12.66
N ASP A 260 -9.45 9.24 -12.05
CA ASP A 260 -9.52 10.53 -12.72
C ASP A 260 -8.44 11.48 -12.20
N MET A 261 -8.30 12.63 -12.85
CA MET A 261 -7.31 13.66 -12.50
C MET A 261 -7.48 14.21 -11.07
N THR A 262 -8.69 14.17 -10.49
CA THR A 262 -8.94 14.73 -9.16
C THR A 262 -8.28 13.90 -8.06
N LEU A 263 -8.16 12.59 -8.26
CA LEU A 263 -7.45 11.68 -7.35
C LEU A 263 -5.91 11.87 -7.39
N LEU A 264 -5.41 12.60 -8.39
CA LEU A 264 -3.99 12.90 -8.58
C LEU A 264 -3.59 14.28 -8.04
N ASP A 265 -4.54 15.07 -7.54
CA ASP A 265 -4.31 16.39 -6.95
C ASP A 265 -4.81 16.45 -5.48
N LEU A 266 -4.46 17.53 -4.77
CA LEU A 266 -4.87 17.71 -3.37
C LEU A 266 -6.40 17.84 -3.26
N ALA A 267 -7.02 16.96 -2.49
CA ALA A 267 -8.47 16.96 -2.28
C ALA A 267 -8.82 17.80 -1.05
N TYR A 268 -9.34 19.02 -1.25
CA TYR A 268 -9.78 19.86 -0.13
C TYR A 268 -11.18 19.49 0.36
N ASN A 269 -11.32 19.17 1.64
CA ASN A 269 -12.62 18.98 2.27
C ASN A 269 -13.20 20.34 2.71
N PRO A 270 -14.31 20.83 2.14
CA PRO A 270 -14.88 22.15 2.49
C PRO A 270 -15.50 22.21 3.89
N VAL A 271 -15.88 21.06 4.46
CA VAL A 271 -16.44 20.98 5.81
C VAL A 271 -15.31 20.95 6.84
N ALA A 272 -14.36 20.02 6.65
CA ALA A 272 -13.26 19.84 7.59
C ALA A 272 -12.14 20.89 7.42
N LYS A 273 -12.06 21.53 6.26
CA LYS A 273 -11.15 22.62 5.87
C LYS A 273 -9.65 22.27 5.94
N PHE A 274 -9.32 21.01 5.66
CA PHE A 274 -7.96 20.54 5.39
C PHE A 274 -7.93 19.70 4.11
N TYR A 275 -6.73 19.36 3.65
CA TYR A 275 -6.52 18.62 2.41
C TYR A 275 -6.25 17.13 2.67
N ASP A 276 -6.69 16.28 1.76
CA ASP A 276 -6.26 14.89 1.63
C ASP A 276 -5.14 14.80 0.58
N ALA A 277 -4.13 13.97 0.88
CA ALA A 277 -3.04 13.69 -0.06
C ALA A 277 -3.52 12.88 -1.27
N PRO A 278 -2.98 13.15 -2.48
CA PRO A 278 -3.31 12.36 -3.67
C PRO A 278 -2.70 10.96 -3.62
N LEU A 279 -3.22 10.05 -4.45
CA LEU A 279 -2.89 8.62 -4.37
C LEU A 279 -1.40 8.31 -4.58
N GLN A 280 -0.73 9.01 -5.50
CA GLN A 280 0.72 8.83 -5.71
C GLN A 280 1.55 9.23 -4.49
N MET A 281 1.09 10.23 -3.73
CA MET A 281 1.77 10.67 -2.51
C MET A 281 1.53 9.67 -1.38
N LYS A 282 0.30 9.14 -1.27
CA LYS A 282 -0.03 8.03 -0.35
C LYS A 282 0.75 6.74 -0.69
N ALA A 283 1.08 6.51 -1.96
CA ALA A 283 1.83 5.33 -2.41
C ALA A 283 3.37 5.46 -2.29
N ASN A 284 3.91 6.56 -1.76
CA ASN A 284 5.36 6.75 -1.65
C ASN A 284 6.06 5.61 -0.89
N ASN A 285 7.26 5.23 -1.35
CA ASN A 285 8.03 4.07 -0.88
C ASN A 285 7.31 2.71 -1.03
N GLY A 286 6.19 2.66 -1.74
CA GLY A 286 5.45 1.45 -2.08
C GLY A 286 5.18 1.35 -3.58
N ILE A 287 4.08 0.68 -3.93
CA ILE A 287 3.65 0.45 -5.31
C ILE A 287 2.31 1.13 -5.54
N TYR A 288 2.18 1.78 -6.70
CA TYR A 288 0.91 2.26 -7.22
C TYR A 288 0.60 1.57 -8.55
N LEU A 289 -0.39 0.67 -8.54
CA LEU A 289 -0.88 -0.07 -9.69
C LEU A 289 -2.09 0.64 -10.32
N ILE A 290 -2.02 0.92 -11.62
CA ILE A 290 -3.17 1.34 -12.41
C ILE A 290 -3.57 0.15 -13.29
N ASP A 291 -4.67 -0.51 -12.93
CA ASP A 291 -5.23 -1.62 -13.68
C ASP A 291 -6.17 -1.14 -14.80
N ASP A 292 -6.31 -1.98 -15.82
CA ASP A 292 -7.06 -1.65 -17.05
C ASP A 292 -6.70 -0.29 -17.65
N PHE A 293 -5.42 0.08 -17.63
CA PHE A 293 -4.91 1.33 -18.18
C PHE A 293 -5.32 1.49 -19.65
N GLY A 294 -5.93 2.65 -19.98
CA GLY A 294 -6.62 2.89 -21.24
C GLY A 294 -8.14 2.83 -21.19
N ARG A 295 -8.74 2.50 -20.04
CA ARG A 295 -10.20 2.42 -19.84
C ARG A 295 -10.71 3.35 -18.72
N GLN A 296 -9.87 4.29 -18.29
CA GLN A 296 -10.19 5.27 -17.26
C GLN A 296 -11.09 6.38 -17.80
N ARG A 297 -11.71 7.14 -16.88
CA ARG A 297 -12.41 8.39 -17.22
C ARG A 297 -11.47 9.41 -17.85
N SER A 298 -10.29 9.55 -17.26
CA SER A 298 -9.20 10.35 -17.82
C SER A 298 -8.43 9.56 -18.88
N THR A 299 -8.02 10.24 -19.93
CA THR A 299 -7.24 9.59 -20.99
C THR A 299 -5.85 9.20 -20.48
N PRO A 300 -5.23 8.13 -21.01
CA PRO A 300 -3.85 7.78 -20.70
C PRO A 300 -2.90 8.98 -20.88
N ALA A 301 -3.12 9.76 -21.94
CA ALA A 301 -2.36 10.98 -22.26
C ALA A 301 -2.37 11.99 -21.11
N GLU A 302 -3.54 12.31 -20.56
CA GLU A 302 -3.67 13.25 -19.44
C GLU A 302 -2.93 12.75 -18.19
N ILE A 303 -3.11 11.47 -17.84
CA ILE A 303 -2.47 10.86 -16.66
C ILE A 303 -0.94 10.90 -16.78
N LEU A 304 -0.36 10.47 -17.92
CA LEU A 304 1.10 10.53 -18.05
C LEU A 304 1.61 11.96 -18.19
N ASN A 305 0.87 12.87 -18.84
CA ASN A 305 1.25 14.27 -18.94
C ASN A 305 1.38 14.93 -17.55
N ARG A 306 0.48 14.57 -16.64
CA ARG A 306 0.54 15.00 -15.23
C ARG A 306 1.77 14.49 -14.49
N TRP A 307 2.30 13.35 -14.90
CA TRP A 307 3.43 12.68 -14.25
C TRP A 307 4.75 12.72 -15.04
N ILE A 308 4.85 13.50 -16.13
CA ILE A 308 6.11 13.68 -16.85
C ILE A 308 7.21 14.12 -15.88
N ILE A 309 7.00 15.27 -15.23
CA ILE A 309 7.98 15.85 -14.32
C ILE A 309 8.14 14.97 -13.06
N PRO A 310 7.07 14.49 -12.41
CA PRO A 310 7.18 13.55 -11.30
C PRO A 310 8.02 12.30 -11.59
N MET A 311 7.79 11.63 -12.71
CA MET A 311 8.54 10.42 -13.09
C MET A 311 9.99 10.69 -13.51
N GLU A 312 10.26 11.88 -14.09
CA GLU A 312 11.62 12.26 -14.50
C GLU A 312 12.47 12.75 -13.33
N ARG A 313 11.89 13.52 -12.41
CA ARG A 313 12.62 14.23 -11.35
C ARG A 313 12.42 13.67 -9.95
N GLY A 314 11.47 12.75 -9.74
CA GLY A 314 11.12 12.25 -8.41
C GLY A 314 10.44 13.31 -7.53
N ILE A 315 9.85 14.34 -8.14
CA ILE A 315 9.21 15.47 -7.43
C ILE A 315 7.87 15.78 -8.09
N ASP A 316 6.82 15.82 -7.27
CA ASP A 316 5.48 16.21 -7.67
C ASP A 316 5.12 17.62 -7.18
N PHE A 317 4.42 18.37 -8.02
CA PHE A 317 3.98 19.73 -7.75
C PHE A 317 2.49 19.73 -7.49
N LEU A 318 2.11 19.93 -6.23
CA LEU A 318 0.72 19.98 -5.82
C LEU A 318 0.28 21.44 -5.62
N THR A 319 -0.94 21.75 -6.02
CA THR A 319 -1.51 23.10 -5.95
C THR A 319 -2.65 23.14 -4.93
N PHE A 320 -2.58 24.07 -4.00
CA PHE A 320 -3.65 24.34 -3.04
C PHE A 320 -4.75 25.20 -3.66
N LYS A 321 -5.92 25.27 -3.01
CA LYS A 321 -7.06 26.07 -3.52
C LYS A 321 -6.77 27.57 -3.60
N ASN A 322 -5.86 28.09 -2.79
CA ASN A 322 -5.42 29.48 -2.86
C ASN A 322 -4.42 29.75 -4.01
N GLY A 323 -4.09 28.72 -4.82
CA GLY A 323 -3.15 28.80 -5.93
C GLY A 323 -1.68 28.63 -5.55
N SER A 324 -1.34 28.54 -4.26
CA SER A 324 0.03 28.27 -3.85
C SER A 324 0.43 26.82 -4.18
N LYS A 325 1.72 26.61 -4.44
CA LYS A 325 2.27 25.32 -4.86
C LYS A 325 3.27 24.81 -3.85
N VAL A 326 3.32 23.49 -3.72
CA VAL A 326 4.30 22.77 -2.90
C VAL A 326 4.94 21.65 -3.71
N GLN A 327 6.19 21.34 -3.36
CA GLN A 327 6.94 20.23 -3.92
C GLN A 327 6.92 19.06 -2.94
N VAL A 328 6.43 17.91 -3.37
CA VAL A 328 6.39 16.68 -2.58
C VAL A 328 7.24 15.60 -3.27
N PRO A 329 7.86 14.68 -2.52
CA PRO A 329 8.58 13.57 -3.13
C PRO A 329 7.64 12.66 -3.93
N PHE A 330 8.15 12.12 -5.04
CA PHE A 330 7.48 11.13 -5.87
C PHE A 330 8.35 9.87 -5.93
N GLU A 331 8.11 8.96 -4.99
CA GLU A 331 8.88 7.73 -4.76
C GLU A 331 7.99 6.49 -4.76
N CYS A 332 6.79 6.58 -5.35
CA CYS A 332 5.96 5.42 -5.62
C CYS A 332 6.44 4.69 -6.88
N PHE A 333 6.48 3.36 -6.83
CA PHE A 333 6.77 2.55 -8.01
C PHE A 333 5.49 2.38 -8.84
N LEU A 334 5.41 3.09 -9.96
CA LEU A 334 4.26 3.05 -10.86
C LEU A 334 4.24 1.78 -11.72
N ILE A 335 3.15 1.02 -11.62
CA ILE A 335 2.86 -0.12 -12.50
C ILE A 335 1.58 0.17 -13.27
N PHE A 336 1.63 0.04 -14.59
CA PHE A 336 0.47 0.12 -15.47
C PHE A 336 0.14 -1.30 -15.96
N SER A 337 -1.09 -1.75 -15.78
CA SER A 337 -1.60 -3.00 -16.36
C SER A 337 -2.62 -2.66 -17.44
N SER A 338 -2.45 -3.19 -18.66
CA SER A 338 -3.38 -2.91 -19.76
C SER A 338 -3.73 -4.15 -20.58
N ASN A 339 -4.99 -4.19 -21.02
CA ASN A 339 -5.48 -5.13 -22.02
C ASN A 339 -5.26 -4.64 -23.47
N LEU A 340 -4.92 -3.36 -23.64
CA LEU A 340 -4.66 -2.73 -24.94
C LEU A 340 -3.19 -2.93 -25.34
N LYS A 341 -2.95 -2.94 -26.65
CA LYS A 341 -1.57 -2.90 -27.18
C LYS A 341 -1.00 -1.49 -26.99
N PRO A 342 0.34 -1.33 -26.84
CA PRO A 342 0.95 -0.03 -26.58
C PRO A 342 0.55 1.08 -27.57
N HIS A 343 0.49 0.78 -28.87
CA HIS A 343 0.09 1.77 -29.90
C HIS A 343 -1.38 2.23 -29.79
N GLN A 344 -2.22 1.53 -29.03
CA GLN A 344 -3.60 1.93 -28.75
C GLN A 344 -3.71 2.83 -27.52
N LEU A 345 -2.65 2.88 -26.68
CA LEU A 345 -2.61 3.72 -25.48
C LEU A 345 -2.15 5.15 -25.81
N GLY A 346 -1.31 5.31 -26.84
CA GLY A 346 -0.80 6.60 -27.27
C GLY A 346 0.31 6.47 -28.31
N ASP A 347 0.87 7.61 -28.70
CA ASP A 347 1.96 7.69 -29.66
C ASP A 347 3.32 7.26 -29.07
N GLU A 348 4.36 7.23 -29.90
CA GLU A 348 5.70 6.81 -29.46
C GLU A 348 6.29 7.75 -28.40
N ALA A 349 6.03 9.06 -28.52
CA ALA A 349 6.48 10.06 -27.55
C ALA A 349 5.86 9.84 -26.17
N PHE A 350 4.57 9.50 -26.13
CA PHE A 350 3.85 9.09 -24.93
C PHE A 350 4.45 7.82 -24.32
N LEU A 351 4.61 6.78 -25.13
CA LEU A 351 5.12 5.49 -24.67
C LEU A 351 6.57 5.55 -24.19
N ARG A 352 7.39 6.49 -24.68
CA ARG A 352 8.78 6.67 -24.24
C ARG A 352 8.89 7.00 -22.74
N ARG A 353 7.85 7.58 -22.14
CA ARG A 353 7.80 7.94 -20.72
C ARG A 353 7.61 6.73 -19.80
N ILE A 354 7.03 5.66 -20.33
CA ILE A 354 6.98 4.37 -19.64
C ILE A 354 8.26 3.61 -20.00
N GLN A 355 9.22 3.55 -19.09
CA GLN A 355 10.56 3.07 -19.44
C GLN A 355 10.59 1.57 -19.76
N TYR A 356 9.89 0.78 -18.96
CA TYR A 356 9.86 -0.67 -19.11
C TYR A 356 8.49 -1.13 -19.61
N LYS A 357 8.49 -2.05 -20.57
CA LYS A 357 7.27 -2.61 -21.17
C LYS A 357 7.45 -4.10 -21.31
N MET A 358 6.50 -4.86 -20.77
CA MET A 358 6.53 -6.32 -20.82
C MET A 358 5.22 -6.86 -21.39
N LEU A 359 5.31 -7.59 -22.50
CA LEU A 359 4.19 -8.34 -23.04
C LEU A 359 4.01 -9.63 -22.24
N LEU A 360 2.92 -9.73 -21.48
CA LEU A 360 2.53 -10.97 -20.84
C LEU A 360 1.77 -11.85 -21.85
N LYS A 361 2.53 -12.71 -22.53
CA LYS A 361 2.02 -13.66 -23.53
C LYS A 361 1.12 -14.72 -22.89
N ASN A 362 0.33 -15.39 -23.73
CA ASN A 362 -0.39 -16.60 -23.33
C ASN A 362 0.59 -17.69 -22.90
N PRO A 363 0.18 -18.57 -21.98
CA PRO A 363 1.02 -19.68 -21.60
C PRO A 363 1.18 -20.64 -22.77
N ASP A 364 2.37 -21.22 -22.88
CA ASP A 364 2.57 -22.42 -23.68
C ASP A 364 1.86 -23.63 -23.05
N GLU A 365 2.01 -24.80 -23.67
CA GLU A 365 1.34 -26.00 -23.17
C GLU A 365 1.90 -26.48 -21.84
N ALA A 366 3.22 -26.40 -21.67
CA ALA A 366 3.89 -26.86 -20.46
C ALA A 366 3.50 -25.97 -19.28
N GLU A 367 3.49 -24.64 -19.47
CA GLU A 367 3.01 -23.67 -18.49
C GLU A 367 1.53 -23.93 -18.13
N TYR A 368 0.67 -24.16 -19.12
CA TYR A 368 -0.74 -24.44 -18.88
C TYR A 368 -0.93 -25.71 -18.05
N CYS A 369 -0.24 -26.78 -18.42
CA CYS A 369 -0.27 -28.04 -17.68
C CYS A 369 0.19 -27.82 -16.24
N GLU A 370 1.33 -27.16 -16.02
CA GLU A 370 1.85 -26.91 -14.67
C GLU A 370 0.87 -26.11 -13.81
N ILE A 371 0.21 -25.08 -14.36
CA ILE A 371 -0.83 -24.33 -13.65
C ILE A 371 -2.00 -25.25 -13.27
N PHE A 372 -2.44 -26.11 -14.20
CA PHE A 372 -3.50 -27.09 -13.97
C PHE A 372 -3.13 -28.07 -12.84
N LYS A 373 -1.91 -28.64 -12.88
CA LYS A 373 -1.42 -29.60 -11.87
C LYS A 373 -1.39 -28.96 -10.48
N ARG A 374 -0.76 -27.80 -10.34
CA ARG A 374 -0.69 -27.08 -9.05
C ARG A 374 -2.06 -26.73 -8.49
N PHE A 375 -3.02 -26.38 -9.35
CA PHE A 375 -4.37 -26.08 -8.90
C PHE A 375 -5.12 -27.34 -8.44
N CYS A 376 -4.93 -28.48 -9.12
CA CYS A 376 -5.46 -29.77 -8.67
C CYS A 376 -4.85 -30.17 -7.31
N GLU A 377 -3.54 -30.08 -7.16
CA GLU A 377 -2.83 -30.37 -5.90
C GLU A 377 -3.33 -29.49 -4.74
N LYS A 378 -3.46 -28.19 -4.98
CA LYS A 378 -3.98 -27.23 -3.98
C LYS A 378 -5.39 -27.61 -3.49
N ASN A 379 -6.22 -28.19 -4.35
CA ASN A 379 -7.60 -28.58 -4.04
C ASN A 379 -7.74 -30.09 -3.69
N ASN A 380 -6.62 -30.82 -3.57
CA ASN A 380 -6.59 -32.27 -3.37
C ASN A 380 -7.48 -33.02 -4.38
N LEU A 381 -7.44 -32.59 -5.64
CA LEU A 381 -8.28 -33.12 -6.70
C LEU A 381 -7.48 -34.11 -7.56
N PRO A 382 -7.70 -35.42 -7.44
CA PRO A 382 -6.94 -36.42 -8.19
C PRO A 382 -7.27 -36.38 -9.69
N PHE A 383 -6.24 -36.48 -10.51
CA PHE A 383 -6.33 -36.61 -11.96
C PHE A 383 -5.13 -37.42 -12.47
N ASP A 384 -5.22 -37.90 -13.70
CA ASP A 384 -4.10 -38.53 -14.41
C ASP A 384 -3.66 -37.67 -15.62
N GLU A 385 -2.39 -37.78 -16.02
CA GLU A 385 -1.84 -36.95 -17.09
C GLU A 385 -2.46 -37.26 -18.46
N VAL A 386 -2.94 -38.50 -18.66
CA VAL A 386 -3.60 -38.93 -19.90
C VAL A 386 -4.95 -38.23 -20.08
N LEU A 387 -5.70 -38.04 -19.00
CA LEU A 387 -6.93 -37.24 -19.00
C LEU A 387 -6.65 -35.79 -19.39
N LEU A 388 -5.60 -35.18 -18.84
CA LEU A 388 -5.22 -33.81 -19.16
C LEU A 388 -4.78 -33.67 -20.64
N ASP A 389 -3.99 -34.60 -21.15
CA ASP A 389 -3.58 -34.58 -22.56
C ASP A 389 -4.78 -34.72 -23.52
N ARG A 390 -5.70 -35.66 -23.23
CA ARG A 390 -6.94 -35.82 -24.02
C ARG A 390 -7.81 -34.56 -23.97
N PHE A 391 -7.94 -33.95 -22.80
CA PHE A 391 -8.66 -32.70 -22.63
C PHE A 391 -8.04 -31.55 -23.46
N LEU A 392 -6.72 -31.41 -23.43
CA LEU A 392 -6.00 -30.42 -24.24
C LEU A 392 -6.12 -30.68 -25.74
N GLN A 393 -6.03 -31.95 -26.15
CA GLN A 393 -6.23 -32.36 -27.54
C GLN A 393 -7.61 -31.92 -28.03
N LYS A 394 -8.66 -32.28 -27.28
CA LYS A 394 -10.06 -32.03 -27.63
C LYS A 394 -10.38 -30.54 -27.68
N HIS A 395 -10.03 -29.78 -26.64
CA HIS A 395 -10.57 -28.43 -26.44
C HIS A 395 -9.66 -27.29 -26.86
N TYR A 396 -8.36 -27.54 -27.05
CA TYR A 396 -7.37 -26.51 -27.41
C TYR A 396 -6.68 -26.80 -28.74
N ARG A 397 -6.13 -28.01 -28.92
CA ARG A 397 -5.38 -28.36 -30.15
C ARG A 397 -6.33 -28.47 -31.34
N ASN A 398 -7.45 -29.20 -31.21
CA ASN A 398 -8.40 -29.40 -32.30
C ASN A 398 -9.21 -28.14 -32.66
N THR A 399 -9.54 -27.30 -31.68
CA THR A 399 -10.37 -26.10 -31.87
C THR A 399 -9.55 -24.85 -32.21
N GLY A 400 -8.23 -24.88 -31.98
CA GLY A 400 -7.37 -23.70 -32.07
C GLY A 400 -7.61 -22.65 -30.98
N LYS A 401 -8.36 -22.97 -29.92
CA LYS A 401 -8.63 -22.04 -28.82
C LYS A 401 -7.32 -21.62 -28.16
N LYS A 402 -7.14 -20.31 -27.96
CA LYS A 402 -5.93 -19.78 -27.31
C LYS A 402 -5.99 -20.03 -25.80
N ARG A 403 -4.95 -20.64 -25.25
CA ARG A 403 -4.75 -20.81 -23.79
C ARG A 403 -4.60 -19.46 -23.08
N ARG A 404 -5.10 -19.36 -21.85
CA ARG A 404 -4.82 -18.28 -20.89
C ARG A 404 -4.38 -18.88 -19.56
N ARG A 405 -3.64 -18.12 -18.76
CA ARG A 405 -3.22 -18.57 -17.42
C ARG A 405 -4.40 -18.76 -16.46
N CYS A 406 -5.53 -18.08 -16.65
CA CYS A 406 -6.74 -18.24 -15.83
C CYS A 406 -7.54 -19.49 -16.18
N HIS A 407 -7.50 -19.95 -17.43
CA HIS A 407 -8.35 -21.06 -17.91
C HIS A 407 -8.29 -22.30 -17.01
N PRO A 408 -7.12 -22.83 -16.59
CA PRO A 408 -7.10 -24.00 -15.71
C PRO A 408 -7.88 -23.78 -14.41
N ARG A 409 -7.73 -22.60 -13.79
CA ARG A 409 -8.43 -22.25 -12.55
C ARG A 409 -9.93 -22.14 -12.77
N ASP A 410 -10.34 -21.43 -13.83
CA ASP A 410 -11.75 -21.18 -14.11
C ASP A 410 -12.46 -22.51 -14.40
N ILE A 411 -11.91 -23.34 -15.27
CA ILE A 411 -12.43 -24.68 -15.61
C ILE A 411 -12.46 -25.58 -14.37
N LEU A 412 -11.40 -25.62 -13.57
CA LEU A 412 -11.35 -26.49 -12.40
C LEU A 412 -12.29 -26.03 -11.28
N ASN A 413 -12.56 -24.72 -11.15
CA ASN A 413 -13.59 -24.23 -10.25
C ASN A 413 -14.98 -24.72 -10.68
N HIS A 414 -15.32 -24.63 -11.97
CA HIS A 414 -16.58 -25.19 -12.50
C HIS A 414 -16.66 -26.71 -12.27
N ALA A 415 -15.56 -27.44 -12.46
CA ALA A 415 -15.51 -28.88 -12.17
C ALA A 415 -15.75 -29.17 -10.68
N ILE A 416 -15.11 -28.42 -9.79
CA ILE A 416 -15.28 -28.53 -8.33
C ILE A 416 -16.74 -28.27 -7.93
N ASP A 417 -17.35 -27.21 -8.47
CA ASP A 417 -18.73 -26.85 -8.17
C ASP A 417 -19.70 -27.95 -8.63
N LEU A 418 -19.49 -28.52 -9.83
CA LEU A 418 -20.25 -29.67 -10.33
C LEU A 418 -20.12 -30.89 -9.42
N LEU A 419 -18.90 -31.27 -9.04
CA LEU A 419 -18.65 -32.42 -8.16
C LEU A 419 -19.34 -32.26 -6.80
N ARG A 420 -19.33 -31.04 -6.23
CA ARG A 420 -20.00 -30.73 -4.96
C ARG A 420 -21.52 -30.78 -5.09
N PHE A 421 -22.07 -30.13 -6.10
CA PHE A 421 -23.51 -30.03 -6.31
C PHE A 421 -24.15 -31.41 -6.50
N GLU A 422 -23.55 -32.23 -7.36
CA GLU A 422 -24.06 -33.56 -7.70
C GLU A 422 -23.60 -34.65 -6.72
N ARG A 423 -22.78 -34.29 -5.71
CA ARG A 423 -22.20 -35.21 -4.72
C ARG A 423 -21.45 -36.38 -5.37
N ARG A 424 -20.76 -36.10 -6.48
CA ARG A 424 -19.94 -37.09 -7.19
C ARG A 424 -18.67 -37.42 -6.41
N PRO A 425 -18.00 -38.55 -6.72
CA PRO A 425 -16.67 -38.83 -6.19
C PRO A 425 -15.69 -37.68 -6.46
N TRP A 426 -14.84 -37.35 -5.49
CA TRP A 426 -13.87 -36.25 -5.58
C TRP A 426 -12.68 -36.59 -6.49
N LYS A 427 -12.93 -36.70 -7.80
CA LYS A 427 -11.94 -37.07 -8.82
C LYS A 427 -12.32 -36.45 -10.16
N LEU A 428 -11.34 -35.97 -10.92
CA LEU A 428 -11.58 -35.52 -12.29
C LEU A 428 -11.84 -36.69 -13.22
N THR A 429 -12.85 -36.52 -14.07
CA THR A 429 -13.21 -37.42 -15.16
C THR A 429 -13.37 -36.60 -16.43
N GLU A 430 -13.37 -37.28 -17.58
CA GLU A 430 -13.55 -36.64 -18.89
C GLU A 430 -14.88 -35.89 -18.97
N GLU A 431 -15.96 -36.54 -18.53
CA GLU A 431 -17.30 -35.95 -18.47
C GLU A 431 -17.34 -34.67 -17.63
N VAL A 432 -16.70 -34.68 -16.45
CA VAL A 432 -16.65 -33.52 -15.55
C VAL A 432 -15.86 -32.36 -16.17
N LEU A 433 -14.72 -32.65 -16.80
CA LEU A 433 -13.89 -31.61 -17.43
C LEU A 433 -14.55 -31.03 -18.69
N ASP A 434 -15.23 -31.86 -19.48
CA ASP A 434 -15.99 -31.41 -20.63
C ASP A 434 -17.14 -30.48 -20.20
N HIS A 435 -17.96 -30.91 -19.24
CA HIS A 435 -19.05 -30.09 -18.72
C HIS A 435 -18.54 -28.78 -18.11
N ALA A 436 -17.43 -28.83 -17.37
CA ALA A 436 -16.82 -27.66 -16.79
C ALA A 436 -16.27 -26.69 -17.84
N PHE A 437 -15.70 -27.21 -18.94
CA PHE A 437 -15.24 -26.39 -20.05
C PHE A 437 -16.39 -25.68 -20.76
N ASP A 438 -17.46 -26.42 -21.09
CA ASP A 438 -18.65 -25.88 -21.76
C ASP A 438 -19.37 -24.85 -20.88
N SER A 439 -19.34 -25.05 -19.55
CA SER A 439 -19.89 -24.06 -18.59
C SER A 439 -19.02 -22.80 -18.48
N CYS A 440 -17.70 -22.95 -18.60
CA CYS A 440 -16.73 -21.87 -18.44
C CYS A 440 -16.66 -20.95 -19.65
N PHE A 441 -16.95 -21.47 -20.85
CA PHE A 441 -16.84 -20.71 -22.09
C PHE A 441 -18.18 -20.67 -22.80
N VAL A 442 -18.61 -19.46 -23.17
CA VAL A 442 -19.80 -19.28 -24.00
C VAL A 442 -19.60 -20.04 -25.31
N ASN A 443 -20.50 -20.98 -25.59
CA ASN A 443 -20.62 -21.56 -26.91
C ASN A 443 -21.10 -20.45 -27.85
N THR A 444 -20.22 -19.97 -28.71
CA THR A 444 -20.63 -19.23 -29.91
C THR A 444 -21.24 -20.24 -30.87
N GLU A 445 -22.44 -20.71 -30.56
CA GLU A 445 -23.36 -21.13 -31.60
C GLU A 445 -23.73 -19.83 -32.30
N ASP A 446 -23.20 -19.62 -33.50
CA ASP A 446 -23.73 -18.61 -34.41
C ASP A 446 -25.22 -18.94 -34.59
N GLU A 447 -26.10 -18.15 -33.97
CA GLU A 447 -27.52 -18.15 -34.31
C GLU A 447 -27.65 -17.66 -35.75
N GLY A 448 -27.65 -18.61 -36.69
CA GLY A 448 -28.32 -18.54 -38.01
C GLY A 448 -27.73 -17.62 -39.06
#